data_AF-A0A8T5U909-F1
#
_entry.id   AF-A0A8T5U909-F1
#
_cell.length_a   1.000
_cell.length_b   1.000
_cell.length_c   1.000
_cell.angle_alpha   90.00
_cell.angle_beta   90.00
_cell.angle_gamma   90.00
#
_symmetry.space_group_name_H-M   'P 1'
#
loop_
_entity.id
_entity.type
_entity.pdbx_description
1 polymer ?
#
loop_
_entity_poly.entity_id
_entity_poly.type
_entity_poly.pdbx_seq_one_letter_code
_entity_poly.pdbx_strand_id
1 'polypeptide(L)' 'ALKWGADGVVVGATVPKRITEIYKILGDKIPIYAPGIGVQGGKAKAALNAGASYLIVGRSITLADNPKKTAKLLQETLK' A
#
# COMPACT_ATOMS: atom_id res chain seq x y z
N ALA A 1 -10.23 -3.48 -14.71
CA ALA A 1 -10.63 -2.68 -13.54
C ALA A 1 -11.82 -1.78 -13.87
N LEU A 2 -11.63 -0.61 -14.52
CA LEU A 2 -12.73 0.33 -14.82
C LEU A 2 -13.91 -0.29 -15.60
N LYS A 3 -13.61 -0.98 -16.72
CA LYS A 3 -14.65 -1.64 -17.54
C LYS A 3 -15.39 -2.76 -16.82
N TRP A 4 -14.79 -3.35 -15.80
CA TRP A 4 -15.32 -4.53 -15.10
C TRP A 4 -15.91 -4.18 -13.74
N GLY A 5 -15.90 -2.89 -13.35
CA GLY A 5 -16.39 -2.46 -12.03
C GLY A 5 -15.66 -3.13 -10.87
N ALA A 6 -14.33 -3.36 -11.00
CA ALA A 6 -13.58 -4.02 -9.94
C ALA A 6 -13.50 -3.15 -8.67
N ASP A 7 -13.62 -3.77 -7.50
CA ASP A 7 -13.54 -3.09 -6.20
C ASP A 7 -12.15 -2.53 -5.89
N GLY A 8 -11.12 -2.96 -6.62
CA GLY A 8 -9.75 -2.52 -6.39
C GLY A 8 -8.74 -3.14 -7.34
N VAL A 9 -7.50 -2.64 -7.27
CA VAL A 9 -6.34 -3.25 -7.92
C VAL A 9 -5.19 -3.44 -6.93
N VAL A 10 -4.35 -4.44 -7.19
CA VAL A 10 -3.16 -4.72 -6.37
C VAL A 10 -1.91 -4.28 -7.14
N VAL A 11 -1.08 -3.42 -6.53
CA VAL A 11 0.14 -2.88 -7.15
C VAL A 11 1.29 -2.84 -6.15
N GLY A 12 2.41 -3.49 -6.45
CA GLY A 12 3.55 -3.57 -5.53
C GLY A 12 4.13 -2.20 -5.11
N ALA A 13 4.28 -2.00 -3.81
CA ALA A 13 4.86 -0.81 -3.19
C ALA A 13 6.37 -0.65 -3.38
N THR A 14 7.04 -1.67 -3.91
CA THR A 14 8.49 -1.66 -4.19
C THR A 14 8.84 -0.76 -5.38
N VAL A 15 7.87 -0.43 -6.23
CA VAL A 15 8.06 0.46 -7.39
C VAL A 15 6.98 1.56 -7.40
N PRO A 16 7.13 2.63 -6.60
CA PRO A 16 6.13 3.71 -6.49
C PRO A 16 5.72 4.33 -7.83
N LYS A 17 6.63 4.39 -8.81
CA LYS A 17 6.31 4.88 -10.17
C LYS A 17 5.15 4.11 -10.81
N ARG A 18 5.05 2.79 -10.60
CA ARG A 18 3.94 1.97 -11.11
C ARG A 18 2.61 2.34 -10.47
N ILE A 19 2.62 2.65 -9.17
CA ILE A 19 1.43 3.13 -8.45
C ILE A 19 0.97 4.45 -9.07
N THR A 20 1.89 5.39 -9.33
CA THR A 20 1.55 6.67 -9.98
C THR A 20 1.01 6.49 -11.39
N GLU A 21 1.62 5.63 -12.21
CA GLU A 21 1.14 5.32 -13.56
C GLU A 21 -0.30 4.78 -13.54
N ILE A 22 -0.60 3.86 -12.62
CA ILE A 22 -1.92 3.25 -12.49
C ILE A 22 -2.93 4.23 -11.89
N TYR A 23 -2.53 5.01 -10.89
CA TYR A 23 -3.37 6.05 -10.29
C TYR A 23 -3.81 7.09 -11.31
N LYS A 24 -2.95 7.49 -12.26
CA LYS A 24 -3.33 8.38 -13.36
C LYS A 24 -4.48 7.84 -14.23
N ILE A 25 -4.64 6.53 -14.29
CA ILE A 25 -5.70 5.88 -15.09
C ILE A 25 -6.97 5.68 -14.25
N LEU A 26 -6.82 5.23 -13.01
CA LEU A 26 -7.94 4.85 -12.14
C LEU A 26 -8.53 6.05 -11.38
N GLY A 27 -7.68 7.02 -11.02
CA GLY A 27 -8.00 8.08 -10.07
C GLY A 27 -8.57 7.53 -8.77
N ASP A 28 -9.46 8.30 -8.14
CA ASP A 28 -10.16 7.90 -6.92
C ASP A 28 -11.31 6.91 -7.16
N LYS A 29 -11.55 6.48 -8.40
CA LYS A 29 -12.69 5.60 -8.74
C LYS A 29 -12.46 4.16 -8.32
N ILE A 30 -11.21 3.69 -8.35
CA ILE A 30 -10.83 2.31 -8.00
C ILE A 30 -9.62 2.36 -7.08
N PRO A 31 -9.73 1.89 -5.83
CA PRO A 31 -8.65 1.96 -4.86
C PRO A 31 -7.47 1.06 -5.23
N ILE A 32 -6.27 1.50 -4.87
CA ILE A 32 -5.02 0.76 -5.06
C ILE A 32 -4.55 0.18 -3.72
N TYR A 33 -4.42 -1.14 -3.67
CA TYR A 33 -3.88 -1.88 -2.54
C TYR A 33 -2.41 -2.22 -2.79
N ALA A 34 -1.51 -1.76 -1.92
CA ALA A 34 -0.08 -1.83 -2.14
C ALA A 34 0.64 -2.81 -1.19
N PRO A 35 0.93 -4.05 -1.61
CA PRO A 35 1.76 -4.99 -0.85
C PRO A 35 3.24 -4.70 -1.02
N GLY A 36 4.07 -5.30 -0.16
CA GLY A 36 5.53 -5.20 -0.27
C GLY A 36 6.17 -4.17 0.66
N ILE A 37 5.43 -3.69 1.66
CA ILE A 37 5.97 -2.79 2.68
C ILE A 37 6.91 -3.54 3.64
N GLY A 38 8.00 -2.88 4.05
CA GLY A 38 8.91 -3.38 5.08
C GLY A 38 9.93 -4.37 4.53
N VAL A 39 9.78 -5.67 4.81
CA VAL A 39 10.77 -6.73 4.48
C VAL A 39 11.17 -6.74 2.99
N GLN A 40 10.23 -6.40 2.10
CA GLN A 40 10.46 -6.38 0.64
C GLN A 40 11.04 -5.04 0.14
N GLY A 41 11.34 -4.10 1.03
CA GLY A 41 11.94 -2.80 0.72
C GLY A 41 10.95 -1.71 0.32
N GLY A 42 9.65 -2.00 0.18
CA GLY A 42 8.63 -1.00 -0.09
C GLY A 42 8.48 -0.01 1.06
N LYS A 43 8.47 1.29 0.73
CA LYS A 43 8.30 2.38 1.70
C LYS A 43 6.85 2.81 1.75
N ALA A 44 6.23 2.68 2.92
CA ALA A 44 4.82 2.99 3.15
C ALA A 44 4.44 4.40 2.71
N LYS A 45 5.18 5.42 3.16
CA LYS A 45 4.92 6.82 2.81
C LYS A 45 5.09 7.11 1.31
N ALA A 46 6.07 6.47 0.66
CA ALA A 46 6.26 6.62 -0.78
C ALA A 46 5.12 6.00 -1.60
N ALA A 47 4.61 4.84 -1.16
CA ALA A 47 3.46 4.20 -1.82
C ALA A 47 2.18 5.02 -1.68
N LEU A 48 1.90 5.56 -0.48
CA LEU A 48 0.76 6.46 -0.24
C LEU A 48 0.86 7.73 -1.10
N ASN A 49 2.02 8.41 -1.08
CA ASN A 49 2.24 9.60 -1.89
C ASN A 49 2.14 9.34 -3.40
N ALA A 50 2.40 8.10 -3.84
CA ALA A 50 2.30 7.71 -5.24
C ALA A 50 0.86 7.42 -5.70
N GLY A 51 -0.12 7.36 -4.79
CA GLY A 51 -1.53 7.11 -5.07
C GLY A 51 -2.10 5.81 -4.51
N ALA A 52 -1.39 5.11 -3.62
CA ALA A 52 -1.95 3.94 -2.95
C ALA A 52 -3.03 4.35 -1.94
N SER A 53 -4.19 3.69 -1.99
CA SER A 53 -5.29 3.90 -1.04
C SER A 53 -5.06 3.11 0.25
N TYR A 54 -4.51 1.90 0.12
CA TYR A 54 -4.25 1.00 1.24
C TYR A 54 -2.88 0.35 1.13
N LEU A 55 -2.28 0.05 2.27
CA LEU A 55 -1.03 -0.69 2.36
C LEU A 55 -1.33 -2.10 2.86
N ILE A 56 -0.75 -3.12 2.20
CA ILE A 56 -0.80 -4.50 2.67
C ILE A 56 0.53 -4.82 3.34
N VAL A 57 0.49 -5.02 4.65
CA VAL A 57 1.68 -5.24 5.48
C VAL A 57 1.54 -6.59 6.21
N GLY A 58 2.39 -7.54 5.85
CA GLY A 58 2.38 -8.91 6.40
C GLY A 58 3.44 -9.09 7.49
N ARG A 59 4.51 -9.82 7.14
CA ARG A 59 5.60 -10.25 8.05
C ARG A 59 6.14 -9.17 8.98
N SER A 60 6.24 -7.92 8.52
CA SER A 60 6.68 -6.80 9.36
C SER A 60 5.80 -6.55 10.59
N ILE A 61 4.52 -6.95 10.55
CA ILE A 61 3.60 -6.88 11.68
C ILE A 61 3.45 -8.27 12.30
N THR A 62 3.15 -9.30 11.50
CA THR A 62 2.72 -10.61 12.01
C THR A 62 3.83 -11.40 12.68
N LEU A 63 5.11 -11.12 12.35
CA LEU A 63 6.27 -11.78 12.95
C LEU A 63 7.03 -10.88 13.93
N ALA A 64 6.47 -9.71 14.28
CA ALA A 64 7.09 -8.85 15.29
C ALA A 64 6.83 -9.38 16.71
N ASP A 65 7.73 -9.07 17.65
CA ASP A 65 7.59 -9.44 19.07
C ASP A 65 6.26 -8.98 19.67
N ASN A 66 5.73 -7.84 19.20
CA ASN A 66 4.42 -7.34 19.59
C ASN A 66 3.65 -6.79 18.37
N PRO A 67 2.85 -7.63 17.67
CA PRO A 67 2.16 -7.24 16.45
C PRO A 67 1.23 -6.03 16.62
N LYS A 68 0.52 -5.95 17.76
CA LYS A 68 -0.38 -4.83 18.07
C LYS A 68 0.39 -3.51 18.15
N LYS A 69 1.50 -3.49 18.89
CA LYS A 69 2.35 -2.30 19.05
C LYS A 69 2.94 -1.90 17.70
N THR A 70 3.45 -2.85 16.92
CA THR A 70 4.05 -2.58 15.61
C THR A 70 3.04 -2.01 14.61
N ALA A 71 1.83 -2.58 14.54
CA ALA A 71 0.76 -2.06 13.70
C ALA A 71 0.36 -0.63 14.08
N LYS A 72 0.23 -0.36 15.39
CA LYS A 72 -0.11 0.98 15.90
C LYS A 72 0.98 2.00 15.56
N LEU A 73 2.25 1.67 15.82
CA LEU A 73 3.38 2.55 15.54
C LEU A 73 3.47 2.88 14.04
N LEU A 74 3.27 1.87 13.17
CA LEU A 74 3.25 2.06 11.73
C LEU A 74 2.13 3.03 11.32
N GLN A 75 0.92 2.84 11.85
CA GLN A 75 -0.20 3.75 11.58
C GLN A 75 0.11 5.18 12.05
N GLU A 76 0.65 5.36 13.25
CA GLU A 76 0.98 6.67 13.83
C GLU A 76 2.06 7.40 13.03
N THR A 77 3.05 6.68 12.48
CA THR A 77 4.13 7.25 11.68
C THR A 77 3.67 7.71 10.29
N LEU A 78 2.51 7.22 9.83
CA LEU A 78 1.95 7.51 8.51
C LEU A 78 0.83 8.56 8.53
N LYS A 79 0.32 8.92 9.73
CA LYS A 79 -0.49 10.12 9.92
C LYS A 79 0.37 11.37 9.83
#